data_AF-A0A2M8M8M4-F1
#
_entry.id   AF-A0A2M8M8M4-F1
#
_cell.length_a   1.000
_cell.length_b   1.000
_cell.length_c   1.000
_cell.angle_alpha   90.00
_cell.angle_beta   90.00
_cell.angle_gamma   90.00
#
_symmetry.space_group_name_H-M   'P 1'
#
loop_
_entity.id
_entity.type
_entity.pdbx_description
1 polymer ?
#
loop_
_entity_poly.entity_id
_entity_poly.type
_entity_poly.pdbx_seq_one_letter_code
_entity_poly.pdbx_strand_id
1 'polypeptide(L)'
;MSAIIAIIPIVLLFVLMLGLKMAGHKSAFFTLLVTIALALFVAPAMGFVPKDFTFAGVGWAVVEGVLKAVFPILIIILMAIFSYNVLVESKEIEVIKNQFTSFSDDKGVTVLMLVWGFGGLLEGMAGFGTAVAIPAAILISLGYKPVFSALVALIANTVPTGFGAVGVPVITLCNEVAAGGVASPELIREVSTYCVVQLSPLFIILPFIILMLTNRSRNAIGRNLLISLWVGGISLATQYVVAMFLGAETPAIIGSVAAIIALVAYSKLFAPKKDNGNVKHYTAAETFRAWSVYFFILLFILLSGPLFPDINSFLKSHLVSRVALPIYADGTTFNFGWISNAGLMLLLGTVIGGLIQGVSPRRLLVILARTTVNLRKTVITIISLVSLASVMNYAGMIVVIASALAAVTGQLYPVFAPLIGAIGTFVTGSDTSSNILFAKLQANVAHQLNYSNSDWLVAANTTGATGGKMISPQSIAIATAACDMQGRDGEILKAAIPYAIAYIAIGGLMVLLAV
;
A
#
# COMPACT_ATOMS: atom_id res chain seq x y z
N MET A 1 9.96 -23.08 23.60
CA MET A 1 10.92 -22.05 24.03
C MET A 1 11.43 -21.21 22.86
N SER A 2 12.02 -21.82 21.81
CA SER A 2 12.60 -21.09 20.67
C SER A 2 11.62 -20.15 19.95
N ALA A 3 10.37 -20.56 19.75
CA ALA A 3 9.34 -19.70 19.14
C ALA A 3 9.00 -18.45 19.96
N ILE A 4 9.00 -18.56 21.30
CA ILE A 4 8.74 -17.43 22.21
C ILE A 4 9.87 -16.42 22.12
N ILE A 5 11.12 -16.89 22.00
CA ILE A 5 12.28 -16.01 21.87
C ILE A 5 12.36 -15.38 20.47
N ALA A 6 12.08 -16.18 19.43
CA ALA A 6 12.11 -15.72 18.04
C ALA A 6 11.07 -14.61 17.77
N ILE A 7 9.92 -14.61 18.46
CA ILE A 7 8.88 -13.59 18.29
C ILE A 7 9.14 -12.30 19.10
N ILE A 8 10.13 -12.27 20.00
CA ILE A 8 10.45 -11.10 20.85
C ILE A 8 10.59 -9.81 20.04
N PRO A 9 11.32 -9.75 18.91
CA PRO A 9 11.39 -8.53 18.10
C PRO A 9 10.03 -7.97 17.70
N ILE A 10 9.13 -8.82 17.21
CA ILE A 10 7.80 -8.39 16.75
C ILE A 10 6.96 -7.91 17.92
N VAL A 11 6.93 -8.68 19.01
CA VAL A 11 6.19 -8.33 20.23
C VAL A 11 6.73 -7.03 20.83
N LEU A 12 8.05 -6.87 20.90
CA LEU A 12 8.69 -5.66 21.39
C LEU A 12 8.30 -4.45 20.55
N LEU A 13 8.39 -4.54 19.22
CA LEU A 13 7.95 -3.46 18.33
C LEU A 13 6.51 -3.04 18.65
N PHE A 14 5.62 -4.01 18.82
CA PHE A 14 4.20 -3.75 19.08
C PHE A 14 3.97 -3.16 20.47
N VAL A 15 4.66 -3.65 21.49
CA VAL A 15 4.60 -3.10 22.86
C VAL A 15 5.12 -1.66 22.88
N LEU A 16 6.22 -1.37 22.19
CA LEU A 16 6.77 -0.02 22.11
C LEU A 16 5.79 0.93 21.40
N MET A 17 5.17 0.51 20.29
CA MET A 17 4.27 1.36 19.50
C MET A 17 2.87 1.51 20.09
N LEU A 18 2.23 0.42 20.52
CA LEU A 18 0.85 0.43 21.03
C LEU A 18 0.78 0.63 22.54
N GLY A 19 1.63 -0.07 23.29
CA GLY A 19 1.63 -0.04 24.76
C GLY A 19 2.26 1.24 25.30
N LEU A 20 3.53 1.49 24.94
CA LEU A 20 4.28 2.66 25.39
C LEU A 20 4.03 3.91 24.52
N LYS A 21 3.30 3.78 23.40
CA LYS A 21 3.01 4.88 22.46
C LYS A 21 4.28 5.60 21.97
N MET A 22 5.38 4.87 21.87
CA MET A 22 6.66 5.38 21.40
C MET A 22 6.60 5.62 19.89
N ALA A 23 7.22 6.72 19.45
CA ALA A 23 7.24 7.07 18.04
C ALA A 23 7.91 5.98 17.18
N GLY A 24 7.31 5.63 16.04
CA GLY A 24 7.69 4.47 15.23
C GLY A 24 9.18 4.38 14.88
N HIS A 25 9.83 5.49 14.53
CA HIS A 25 11.28 5.53 14.24
C HIS A 25 12.15 5.13 15.43
N LYS A 26 11.77 5.50 16.67
CA LYS A 26 12.45 5.07 17.88
C LYS A 26 12.16 3.61 18.17
N SER A 27 10.89 3.21 18.10
CA SER A 27 10.46 1.83 18.34
C SER A 27 11.19 0.86 17.41
N ALA A 28 11.17 1.10 16.11
CA ALA A 28 11.84 0.26 15.12
C ALA A 28 13.36 0.20 15.34
N PHE A 29 14.00 1.33 15.64
CA PHE A 29 15.44 1.37 15.90
C PHE A 29 15.83 0.59 17.15
N PHE A 30 15.13 0.78 18.27
CA PHE A 30 15.39 0.01 19.50
C PHE A 30 15.12 -1.47 19.30
N THR A 31 14.04 -1.82 18.61
CA THR A 31 13.77 -3.22 18.31
C THR A 31 14.88 -3.81 17.43
N LEU A 32 15.38 -3.10 16.42
CA LEU A 32 16.53 -3.58 15.63
C LEU A 32 17.75 -3.89 16.51
N LEU A 33 18.09 -3.02 17.46
CA LEU A 33 19.21 -3.26 18.38
C LEU A 33 19.00 -4.52 19.21
N VAL A 34 17.78 -4.73 19.72
CA VAL A 34 17.43 -5.95 20.46
C VAL A 34 17.49 -7.18 19.55
N THR A 35 16.99 -7.09 18.32
CA THR A 35 17.06 -8.18 17.33
C THR A 35 18.50 -8.57 17.03
N ILE A 36 19.40 -7.60 16.85
CA ILE A 36 20.83 -7.85 16.65
C ILE A 36 21.42 -8.57 17.87
N ALA A 37 21.10 -8.12 19.08
CA ALA A 37 21.56 -8.80 20.29
C ALA A 37 21.04 -10.24 20.39
N LEU A 38 19.77 -10.47 20.08
CA LEU A 38 19.19 -11.81 20.04
C LEU A 38 19.86 -12.69 18.97
N ALA A 39 20.16 -12.14 17.80
CA ALA A 39 20.83 -12.84 16.71
C ALA A 39 22.28 -13.23 17.06
N LEU A 40 23.00 -12.39 17.80
CA LEU A 40 24.39 -12.63 18.18
C LEU A 40 24.53 -13.57 19.38
N PHE A 41 23.68 -13.42 20.41
CA PHE A 41 23.90 -14.10 21.69
C PHE A 41 22.92 -15.24 21.97
N VAL A 42 21.66 -15.11 21.54
CA VAL A 42 20.60 -16.03 21.96
C VAL A 42 20.31 -17.08 20.89
N ALA A 43 20.17 -16.69 19.62
CA ALA A 43 19.87 -17.62 18.54
C ALA A 43 20.92 -18.74 18.39
N PRO A 44 22.25 -18.47 18.43
CA PRO A 44 23.26 -19.51 18.36
C PRO A 44 23.24 -20.41 19.61
N ALA A 45 23.08 -19.82 20.79
CA ALA A 45 23.03 -20.56 22.06
C ALA A 45 21.84 -21.52 22.14
N MET A 46 20.74 -21.19 21.46
CA MET A 46 19.54 -22.03 21.36
C MET A 46 19.57 -23.04 20.20
N GLY A 47 20.60 -23.00 19.35
CA GLY A 47 20.81 -23.99 18.28
C GLY A 47 19.79 -23.93 17.13
N PHE A 48 19.10 -22.81 16.91
CA PHE A 48 18.16 -22.66 15.78
C PHE A 48 18.69 -21.81 14.62
N VAL A 49 19.95 -21.37 14.68
CA VAL A 49 20.59 -20.67 13.57
C VAL A 49 20.82 -21.60 12.36
N PRO A 50 20.76 -21.08 11.12
CA PRO A 50 21.11 -21.86 9.92
C PRO A 50 22.57 -22.36 9.93
N LYS A 51 22.87 -23.39 9.11
CA LYS A 51 24.22 -23.97 9.02
C LYS A 51 25.29 -22.97 8.55
N ASP A 52 24.91 -22.08 7.64
CA ASP A 52 25.80 -21.07 7.05
C ASP A 52 25.83 -19.76 7.88
N PHE A 53 25.34 -19.82 9.13
CA PHE A 53 25.32 -18.67 10.03
C PHE A 53 26.75 -18.30 10.46
N THR A 54 27.06 -17.01 10.38
CA THR A 54 28.30 -16.42 10.89
C THR A 54 28.00 -15.14 11.67
N PHE A 55 28.83 -14.81 12.66
CA PHE A 55 28.68 -13.56 13.41
C PHE A 55 28.81 -12.32 12.51
N ALA A 56 29.73 -12.34 11.55
CA ALA A 56 29.89 -11.28 10.56
C ALA A 56 28.65 -11.16 9.64
N GLY A 57 27.98 -12.28 9.36
CA GLY A 57 26.78 -12.32 8.54
C GLY A 57 25.61 -11.54 9.13
N VAL A 58 25.53 -11.40 10.47
CA VAL A 58 24.53 -10.52 11.10
C VAL A 58 24.72 -9.06 10.67
N GLY A 59 25.98 -8.59 10.59
CA GLY A 59 26.29 -7.26 10.08
C GLY A 59 25.93 -7.10 8.60
N TRP A 60 26.23 -8.11 7.79
CA TRP A 60 25.83 -8.13 6.38
C TRP A 60 24.32 -8.18 6.16
N ALA A 61 23.56 -8.83 7.05
CA ALA A 61 22.10 -8.82 7.02
C ALA A 61 21.53 -7.42 7.33
N VAL A 62 22.19 -6.63 8.18
CA VAL A 62 21.85 -5.21 8.36
C VAL A 62 22.15 -4.42 7.09
N VAL A 63 23.30 -4.65 6.46
CA VAL A 63 23.64 -4.00 5.17
C VAL A 63 22.62 -4.34 4.09
N GLU A 64 22.25 -5.62 3.96
CA GLU A 64 21.17 -6.07 3.07
C GLU A 64 19.89 -5.29 3.32
N GLY A 65 19.48 -5.18 4.59
CA GLY A 65 18.28 -4.45 4.95
C GLY A 65 18.34 -2.96 4.62
N VAL A 66 19.51 -2.32 4.77
CA VAL A 66 19.73 -0.93 4.35
C VAL A 66 19.61 -0.80 2.83
N LEU A 67 20.21 -1.71 2.06
CA LEU A 67 20.13 -1.70 0.59
C LEU A 67 18.67 -1.85 0.12
N LYS A 68 17.94 -2.83 0.65
CA LYS A 68 16.51 -3.05 0.39
C LYS A 68 15.64 -1.86 0.81
N ALA A 69 15.95 -1.20 1.92
CA ALA A 69 15.20 -0.03 2.37
C ALA A 69 15.44 1.18 1.46
N VAL A 70 16.70 1.49 1.14
CA VAL A 70 17.06 2.73 0.45
C VAL A 70 16.62 2.69 -1.01
N PHE A 71 16.98 1.62 -1.72
CA PHE A 71 16.95 1.61 -3.17
C PHE A 71 15.55 1.34 -3.75
N PRO A 72 14.89 0.20 -3.47
CA PRO A 72 13.56 -0.08 -4.02
C PRO A 72 12.42 0.61 -3.26
N ILE A 73 12.59 1.03 -2.00
CA ILE A 73 11.47 1.52 -1.16
C ILE A 73 11.55 3.05 -0.97
N LEU A 74 12.61 3.55 -0.32
CA LEU A 74 12.68 4.94 0.10
C LEU A 74 12.76 5.94 -1.07
N ILE A 75 13.41 5.57 -2.18
CA ILE A 75 13.44 6.41 -3.38
C ILE A 75 12.01 6.61 -3.93
N ILE A 76 11.20 5.55 -4.02
CA ILE A 76 9.82 5.65 -4.51
C ILE A 76 8.97 6.49 -3.56
N ILE A 77 9.08 6.25 -2.25
CA ILE A 77 8.35 7.02 -1.23
C ILE A 77 8.72 8.50 -1.28
N LEU A 78 10.01 8.83 -1.39
CA LEU A 78 10.47 10.20 -1.49
C LEU A 78 9.87 10.90 -2.71
N MET A 79 9.85 10.22 -3.87
CA MET A 79 9.36 10.79 -5.12
C MET A 79 7.83 10.88 -5.17
N ALA A 80 7.11 9.93 -4.56
CA ALA A 80 5.66 9.98 -4.42
C ALA A 80 5.21 11.14 -3.51
N ILE A 81 5.92 11.38 -2.39
CA ILE A 81 5.59 12.52 -1.51
C ILE A 81 6.06 13.84 -2.13
N PHE A 82 7.15 13.83 -2.89
CA PHE A 82 7.57 15.00 -3.68
C PHE A 82 6.49 15.39 -4.70
N SER A 83 5.92 14.43 -5.44
CA SER A 83 4.85 14.69 -6.41
C SER A 83 3.62 15.31 -5.76
N TYR A 84 3.21 14.78 -4.61
CA TYR A 84 2.14 15.34 -3.80
C TYR A 84 2.43 16.77 -3.34
N ASN A 85 3.63 17.02 -2.80
CA ASN A 85 3.99 18.36 -2.31
C ASN A 85 4.05 19.39 -3.44
N VAL A 86 4.43 19.00 -4.65
CA VAL A 86 4.38 19.86 -5.84
C VAL A 86 2.95 20.26 -6.18
N LEU A 87 2.01 19.32 -6.14
CA LEU A 87 0.58 19.59 -6.39
C LEU A 87 -0.07 20.49 -5.34
N VAL A 88 0.34 20.34 -4.08
CA VAL A 88 -0.11 21.21 -2.99
C VAL A 88 0.46 22.62 -3.18
N GLU A 89 1.74 22.74 -3.52
CA GLU A 89 2.37 24.05 -3.75
C GLU A 89 1.79 24.77 -4.98
N SER A 90 1.53 24.04 -6.07
CA SER A 90 0.94 24.62 -7.29
C SER A 90 -0.53 25.02 -7.12
N LYS A 91 -1.20 24.57 -6.05
CA LYS A 91 -2.64 24.76 -5.77
C LYS A 91 -3.57 24.11 -6.79
N GLU A 92 -3.04 23.37 -7.75
CA GLU A 92 -3.82 22.66 -8.76
C GLU A 92 -4.65 21.52 -8.17
N ILE A 93 -4.30 21.05 -6.97
CA ILE A 93 -5.12 20.10 -6.23
C ILE A 93 -6.55 20.63 -5.98
N GLU A 94 -6.73 21.96 -5.82
CA GLU A 94 -8.05 22.57 -5.64
C GLU A 94 -8.89 22.54 -6.93
N VAL A 95 -8.24 22.68 -8.09
CA VAL A 95 -8.90 22.53 -9.40
C VAL A 95 -9.42 21.10 -9.55
N ILE A 96 -8.57 20.11 -9.25
CA ILE A 96 -8.95 18.69 -9.27
C ILE A 96 -10.13 18.43 -8.32
N LYS A 97 -10.08 18.93 -7.08
CA LYS A 97 -11.20 18.77 -6.12
C LYS A 97 -12.51 19.32 -6.67
N ASN A 98 -12.49 20.54 -7.22
CA ASN A 98 -13.69 21.18 -7.75
C ASN A 98 -14.30 20.39 -8.92
N GLN A 99 -13.48 19.76 -9.77
CA GLN A 99 -13.96 18.93 -10.88
C GLN A 99 -14.78 17.71 -10.43
N PHE A 100 -14.56 17.18 -9.23
CA PHE A 100 -15.31 16.04 -8.70
C PHE A 100 -16.58 16.41 -7.91
N THR A 101 -16.70 17.65 -7.43
CA THR A 101 -17.85 18.08 -6.60
C THR A 101 -19.13 18.34 -7.39
N SER A 102 -19.06 18.54 -8.70
CA SER A 102 -20.19 18.98 -9.53
C SER A 102 -20.84 17.87 -10.38
N PHE A 103 -20.54 16.60 -10.08
CA PHE A 103 -20.74 15.53 -11.08
C PHE A 103 -22.14 14.89 -11.09
N SER A 104 -22.77 14.61 -9.95
CA SER A 104 -24.06 13.89 -9.89
C SER A 104 -24.96 14.44 -8.78
N ASP A 105 -26.27 14.30 -8.96
CA ASP A 105 -27.25 14.54 -7.88
C ASP A 105 -27.50 13.29 -7.03
N ASP A 106 -27.09 12.11 -7.50
CA ASP A 106 -27.15 10.91 -6.67
C ASP A 106 -26.02 10.98 -5.62
N LYS A 107 -26.44 11.10 -4.35
CA LYS A 107 -25.55 11.16 -3.19
C LYS A 107 -24.63 9.94 -3.08
N GLY A 108 -25.10 8.76 -3.44
CA GLY A 108 -24.33 7.52 -3.41
C GLY A 108 -23.25 7.50 -4.50
N VAL A 109 -23.61 7.88 -5.72
CA VAL A 109 -22.64 8.02 -6.84
C VAL A 109 -21.59 9.07 -6.52
N THR A 110 -22.00 10.21 -5.94
CA THR A 110 -21.08 11.28 -5.52
C THR A 110 -20.11 10.79 -4.46
N VAL A 111 -20.59 10.10 -3.42
CA VAL A 111 -19.71 9.53 -2.37
C VAL A 111 -18.73 8.54 -2.99
N LEU A 112 -19.19 7.58 -3.80
CA LEU A 112 -18.30 6.61 -4.45
C LEU A 112 -17.29 7.27 -5.38
N MET A 113 -17.70 8.28 -6.14
CA MET A 113 -16.79 9.02 -7.02
C MET A 113 -15.66 9.67 -6.22
N LEU A 114 -15.97 10.22 -5.04
CA LEU A 114 -14.98 10.86 -4.18
C LEU A 114 -14.08 9.86 -3.44
N VAL A 115 -14.64 8.83 -2.81
CA VAL A 115 -13.84 7.94 -1.95
C VAL A 115 -13.27 6.73 -2.68
N TRP A 116 -14.00 6.14 -3.62
CA TRP A 116 -13.57 4.94 -4.35
C TRP A 116 -12.79 5.30 -5.62
N GLY A 117 -13.33 6.23 -6.42
CA GLY A 117 -12.68 6.72 -7.63
C GLY A 117 -11.51 7.66 -7.33
N PHE A 118 -11.80 8.87 -6.90
CA PHE A 118 -10.78 9.89 -6.65
C PHE A 118 -9.85 9.52 -5.49
N GLY A 119 -10.38 9.02 -4.39
CA GLY A 119 -9.59 8.52 -3.26
C GLY A 119 -8.63 7.40 -3.68
N GLY A 120 -9.10 6.38 -4.39
CA GLY A 120 -8.25 5.30 -4.89
C GLY A 120 -7.16 5.79 -5.85
N LEU A 121 -7.46 6.80 -6.68
CA LEU A 121 -6.50 7.43 -7.57
C LEU A 121 -5.39 8.15 -6.79
N LEU A 122 -5.75 8.89 -5.73
CA LEU A 122 -4.78 9.55 -4.84
C LEU A 122 -3.91 8.52 -4.09
N GLU A 123 -4.48 7.40 -3.65
CA GLU A 123 -3.70 6.34 -2.98
C GLU A 123 -2.70 5.71 -3.95
N GLY A 124 -3.11 5.39 -5.17
CA GLY A 124 -2.26 4.81 -6.20
C GLY A 124 -1.07 5.70 -6.57
N MET A 125 -1.25 7.02 -6.61
CA MET A 125 -0.19 7.95 -7.05
C MET A 125 0.66 8.52 -5.92
N ALA A 126 0.04 8.90 -4.80
CA ALA A 126 0.71 9.57 -3.69
C ALA A 126 0.80 8.69 -2.45
N GLY A 127 -0.29 8.03 -2.07
CA GLY A 127 -0.39 7.24 -0.83
C GLY A 127 -0.38 8.10 0.43
N PHE A 128 0.12 7.54 1.53
CA PHE A 128 0.37 8.23 2.82
C PHE A 128 -0.85 8.91 3.46
N GLY A 129 -2.06 8.37 3.24
CA GLY A 129 -3.29 8.85 3.88
C GLY A 129 -3.93 10.05 3.20
N THR A 130 -3.35 10.55 2.09
CA THR A 130 -3.95 11.60 1.25
C THR A 130 -5.31 11.18 0.70
N ALA A 131 -5.44 9.90 0.33
CA ALA A 131 -6.66 9.25 -0.14
C ALA A 131 -7.79 9.18 0.90
N VAL A 132 -7.46 9.31 2.19
CA VAL A 132 -8.45 9.38 3.26
C VAL A 132 -8.78 10.82 3.57
N ALA A 133 -7.75 11.65 3.79
CA ALA A 133 -7.92 13.03 4.23
C ALA A 133 -8.69 13.89 3.22
N ILE A 134 -8.31 13.83 1.94
CA ILE A 134 -8.88 14.73 0.93
C ILE A 134 -10.35 14.40 0.65
N PRO A 135 -10.74 13.15 0.31
CA PRO A 135 -12.15 12.82 0.12
C PRO A 135 -13.01 13.09 1.35
N ALA A 136 -12.50 12.81 2.55
CA ALA A 136 -13.25 13.08 3.78
C ALA A 136 -13.51 14.59 3.99
N ALA A 137 -12.51 15.44 3.76
CA ALA A 137 -12.67 16.89 3.83
C ALA A 137 -13.65 17.42 2.77
N ILE A 138 -13.60 16.90 1.54
CA ILE A 138 -14.56 17.27 0.48
C ILE A 138 -15.97 16.89 0.89
N LEU A 139 -16.19 15.66 1.38
CA LEU A 139 -17.52 15.23 1.83
C LEU A 139 -18.07 16.14 2.94
N ILE A 140 -17.23 16.59 3.88
CA ILE A 140 -17.66 17.57 4.89
C ILE A 140 -18.06 18.90 4.26
N SER A 141 -17.29 19.40 3.29
CA SER A 141 -17.63 20.64 2.58
C SER A 141 -18.96 20.55 1.82
N LEU A 142 -19.36 19.34 1.42
CA LEU A 142 -20.65 19.04 0.80
C LEU A 142 -21.79 18.83 1.83
N GLY A 143 -21.53 19.01 3.12
CA GLY A 143 -22.51 18.93 4.20
C GLY A 143 -22.69 17.54 4.82
N TYR A 144 -21.82 16.57 4.52
CA TYR A 144 -21.88 15.25 5.16
C TYR A 144 -21.30 15.29 6.58
N LYS A 145 -21.79 14.39 7.45
CA LYS A 145 -21.36 14.31 8.85
C LYS A 145 -19.88 13.89 8.95
N PRO A 146 -19.06 14.51 9.82
CA PRO A 146 -17.63 14.20 9.94
C PRO A 146 -17.29 12.72 10.15
N VAL A 147 -17.96 12.03 11.08
CA VAL A 147 -17.76 10.59 11.33
C VAL A 147 -18.07 9.75 10.10
N PHE A 148 -19.15 10.08 9.38
CA PHE A 148 -19.51 9.38 8.15
C PHE A 148 -18.41 9.57 7.10
N SER A 149 -17.99 10.81 6.85
CA SER A 149 -17.00 11.16 5.83
C SER A 149 -15.67 10.44 6.06
N ALA A 150 -15.19 10.42 7.30
CA ALA A 150 -13.98 9.69 7.66
C ALA A 150 -14.15 8.16 7.51
N LEU A 151 -15.27 7.61 7.98
CA LEU A 151 -15.52 6.16 7.93
C LEU A 151 -15.57 5.64 6.49
N VAL A 152 -16.33 6.28 5.60
CA VAL A 152 -16.43 5.83 4.21
C VAL A 152 -15.13 6.01 3.43
N ALA A 153 -14.34 7.04 3.77
CA ALA A 153 -13.01 7.22 3.20
C ALA A 153 -12.03 6.14 3.66
N LEU A 154 -12.05 5.76 4.95
CA LEU A 154 -11.24 4.66 5.49
C LEU A 154 -11.64 3.30 4.89
N ILE A 155 -12.94 3.04 4.74
CA ILE A 155 -13.45 1.81 4.12
C ILE A 155 -13.04 1.72 2.66
N ALA A 156 -13.18 2.81 1.90
CA ALA A 156 -12.83 2.81 0.48
C ALA A 156 -11.32 2.65 0.24
N ASN A 157 -10.50 3.20 1.14
CA ASN A 157 -9.05 3.19 0.96
C ASN A 157 -8.41 1.79 1.12
N THR A 158 -9.12 0.78 1.63
CA THR A 158 -8.48 -0.53 1.87
C THR A 158 -8.04 -1.22 0.58
N VAL A 159 -8.89 -1.31 -0.44
CA VAL A 159 -8.54 -2.03 -1.68
C VAL A 159 -7.35 -1.43 -2.42
N PRO A 160 -7.29 -0.10 -2.66
CA PRO A 160 -6.18 0.49 -3.42
C PRO A 160 -4.86 0.52 -2.64
N THR A 161 -4.83 0.43 -1.30
CA THR A 161 -3.58 0.60 -0.53
C THR A 161 -2.54 -0.47 -0.83
N GLY A 162 -2.94 -1.69 -1.24
CA GLY A 162 -2.00 -2.74 -1.63
C GLY A 162 -1.12 -2.34 -2.83
N PHE A 163 -1.65 -1.48 -3.71
CA PHE A 163 -0.95 -0.94 -4.88
C PHE A 163 -0.63 0.55 -4.73
N GLY A 164 -0.70 1.08 -3.50
CA GLY A 164 -0.47 2.48 -3.19
C GLY A 164 0.96 2.92 -3.49
N ALA A 165 1.13 4.22 -3.76
CA ALA A 165 2.41 4.84 -4.12
C ALA A 165 3.14 4.06 -5.23
N VAL A 166 2.44 3.73 -6.31
CA VAL A 166 2.97 2.98 -7.47
C VAL A 166 3.42 1.57 -7.07
N GLY A 167 2.58 0.83 -6.35
CA GLY A 167 2.81 -0.60 -6.08
C GLY A 167 3.82 -0.92 -4.99
N VAL A 168 4.34 0.08 -4.25
CA VAL A 168 5.39 -0.11 -3.24
C VAL A 168 5.09 -1.25 -2.27
N PRO A 169 3.87 -1.42 -1.70
CA PRO A 169 3.61 -2.49 -0.76
C PRO A 169 3.80 -3.89 -1.37
N VAL A 170 3.23 -4.16 -2.54
CA VAL A 170 3.39 -5.46 -3.23
C VAL A 170 4.82 -5.66 -3.73
N ILE A 171 5.46 -4.64 -4.31
CA ILE A 171 6.86 -4.74 -4.74
C ILE A 171 7.78 -5.07 -3.54
N THR A 172 7.54 -4.43 -2.40
CA THR A 172 8.29 -4.70 -1.17
C THR A 172 8.06 -6.11 -0.66
N LEU A 173 6.79 -6.57 -0.67
CA LEU A 173 6.43 -7.95 -0.30
C LEU A 173 7.22 -8.97 -1.15
N CYS A 174 7.24 -8.78 -2.48
CA CYS A 174 7.98 -9.65 -3.40
C CYS A 174 9.49 -9.58 -3.16
N ASN A 175 10.06 -8.39 -2.95
CA ASN A 175 11.49 -8.21 -2.69
C ASN A 175 11.95 -8.91 -1.40
N GLU A 176 11.07 -8.97 -0.39
CA GLU A 176 11.38 -9.71 0.83
C GLU A 176 11.48 -11.21 0.60
N VAL A 177 10.63 -11.80 -0.23
CA VAL A 177 10.68 -13.26 -0.49
C VAL A 177 11.69 -13.64 -1.58
N ALA A 178 12.20 -12.67 -2.34
CA ALA A 178 13.21 -12.90 -3.38
C ALA A 178 14.60 -13.21 -2.78
N ALA A 179 15.26 -14.26 -3.29
CA ALA A 179 16.55 -14.72 -2.80
C ALA A 179 17.67 -13.66 -2.85
N GLY A 180 17.70 -12.83 -3.90
CA GLY A 180 18.66 -11.73 -4.05
C GLY A 180 18.17 -10.37 -3.53
N GLY A 181 17.03 -10.34 -2.82
CA GLY A 181 16.44 -9.13 -2.28
C GLY A 181 15.76 -8.20 -3.28
N VAL A 182 15.69 -8.60 -4.56
CA VAL A 182 14.95 -7.91 -5.62
C VAL A 182 14.17 -8.96 -6.41
N ALA A 183 12.86 -8.77 -6.49
CA ALA A 183 11.95 -9.70 -7.15
C ALA A 183 12.02 -9.62 -8.67
N SER A 184 11.73 -10.74 -9.33
CA SER A 184 11.56 -10.76 -10.77
C SER A 184 10.22 -10.11 -11.17
N PRO A 185 10.11 -9.57 -12.39
CA PRO A 185 8.84 -9.05 -12.91
C PRO A 185 7.72 -10.09 -12.91
N GLU A 186 8.04 -11.36 -13.11
CA GLU A 186 7.10 -12.47 -13.14
C GLU A 186 6.47 -12.69 -11.75
N LEU A 187 7.31 -12.73 -10.72
CA LEU A 187 6.86 -12.84 -9.32
C LEU A 187 5.98 -11.65 -8.92
N ILE A 188 6.36 -10.43 -9.32
CA ILE A 188 5.56 -9.23 -9.03
C ILE A 188 4.18 -9.32 -9.70
N ARG A 189 4.10 -9.75 -10.97
CA ARG A 189 2.83 -9.91 -11.69
C ARG A 189 1.95 -10.99 -11.07
N GLU A 190 2.53 -12.13 -10.72
CA GLU A 190 1.82 -13.24 -10.09
C GLU A 190 1.22 -12.83 -8.73
N VAL A 191 2.05 -12.33 -7.82
CA VAL A 191 1.61 -11.87 -6.49
C VAL A 191 0.61 -10.73 -6.59
N SER A 192 0.80 -9.78 -7.52
CA SER A 192 -0.17 -8.70 -7.77
C SER A 192 -1.53 -9.26 -8.18
N THR A 193 -1.54 -10.25 -9.07
CA THR A 193 -2.77 -10.90 -9.53
C THR A 193 -3.46 -11.61 -8.36
N TYR A 194 -2.71 -12.36 -7.55
CA TYR A 194 -3.24 -13.02 -6.36
C TYR A 194 -3.83 -12.04 -5.34
N CYS A 195 -3.19 -10.89 -5.12
CA CYS A 195 -3.76 -9.84 -4.26
C CYS A 195 -5.13 -9.39 -4.79
N VAL A 196 -5.27 -9.13 -6.10
CA VAL A 196 -6.56 -8.73 -6.69
C VAL A 196 -7.61 -9.84 -6.56
N VAL A 197 -7.24 -11.10 -6.81
CA VAL A 197 -8.16 -12.25 -6.70
C VAL A 197 -8.64 -12.43 -5.26
N GLN A 198 -7.75 -12.35 -4.27
CA GLN A 198 -8.11 -12.46 -2.86
C GLN A 198 -9.03 -11.33 -2.40
N LEU A 199 -8.84 -10.13 -2.96
CA LEU A 199 -9.69 -8.96 -2.71
C LEU A 199 -11.01 -8.99 -3.50
N SER A 200 -11.21 -9.92 -4.42
CA SER A 200 -12.33 -9.90 -5.38
C SER A 200 -13.73 -9.73 -4.76
N PRO A 201 -14.11 -10.36 -3.62
CA PRO A 201 -15.43 -10.12 -3.04
C PRO A 201 -15.55 -8.69 -2.48
N LEU A 202 -14.45 -8.14 -2.00
CA LEU A 202 -14.39 -6.83 -1.35
C LEU A 202 -14.55 -5.68 -2.35
N PHE A 203 -14.17 -5.89 -3.62
CA PHE A 203 -14.49 -4.97 -4.71
C PHE A 203 -16.00 -4.73 -4.87
N ILE A 204 -16.84 -5.68 -4.49
CA ILE A 204 -18.31 -5.57 -4.57
C ILE A 204 -18.92 -5.26 -3.21
N ILE A 205 -18.39 -5.83 -2.12
CA ILE A 205 -18.97 -5.67 -0.78
C ILE A 205 -18.72 -4.26 -0.25
N LEU A 206 -17.54 -3.68 -0.46
CA LEU A 206 -17.18 -2.39 0.13
C LEU A 206 -17.93 -1.21 -0.51
N PRO A 207 -18.05 -1.10 -1.86
CA PRO A 207 -18.88 -0.04 -2.44
C PRO A 207 -20.35 -0.20 -2.03
N PHE A 208 -20.85 -1.43 -1.88
CA PHE A 208 -22.20 -1.67 -1.38
C PHE A 208 -22.37 -1.18 0.06
N ILE A 209 -21.41 -1.45 0.95
CA ILE A 209 -21.40 -0.93 2.32
C ILE A 209 -21.39 0.61 2.32
N ILE A 210 -20.55 1.24 1.50
CA ILE A 210 -20.47 2.70 1.39
C ILE A 210 -21.82 3.28 0.93
N LEU A 211 -22.47 2.66 -0.06
CA LEU A 211 -23.79 3.08 -0.56
C LEU A 211 -24.88 2.92 0.50
N MET A 212 -24.89 1.80 1.23
CA MET A 212 -25.84 1.57 2.33
C MET A 212 -25.61 2.51 3.52
N LEU A 213 -24.37 2.91 3.78
CA LEU A 213 -24.06 3.95 4.77
C LEU A 213 -24.54 5.33 4.32
N THR A 214 -24.50 5.59 3.01
CA THR A 214 -24.97 6.85 2.40
C THR A 214 -26.49 6.95 2.39
N ASN A 215 -27.19 5.85 2.06
CA ASN A 215 -28.65 5.76 2.09
C ASN A 215 -29.09 4.43 2.71
N ARG A 216 -29.56 4.48 3.96
CA ARG A 216 -29.95 3.31 4.76
C ARG A 216 -31.35 2.76 4.43
N SER A 217 -32.06 3.32 3.44
CA SER A 217 -33.40 2.86 3.08
C SER A 217 -33.38 1.42 2.55
N ARG A 218 -34.29 0.56 3.02
CA ARG A 218 -34.43 -0.82 2.53
C ARG A 218 -34.77 -0.88 1.04
N ASN A 219 -35.51 0.11 0.55
CA ASN A 219 -35.87 0.21 -0.86
C ASN A 219 -34.68 0.55 -1.77
N ALA A 220 -33.57 1.03 -1.19
CA ALA A 220 -32.34 1.34 -1.93
C ALA A 220 -31.41 0.12 -2.10
N ILE A 221 -31.67 -1.01 -1.42
CA ILE A 221 -30.77 -2.18 -1.43
C ILE A 221 -30.52 -2.70 -2.84
N GLY A 222 -31.57 -2.94 -3.62
CA GLY A 222 -31.43 -3.46 -4.99
C GLY A 222 -30.65 -2.52 -5.89
N ARG A 223 -30.94 -1.22 -5.84
CA ARG A 223 -30.22 -0.18 -6.58
C ARG A 223 -28.76 -0.09 -6.18
N ASN A 224 -28.49 -0.09 -4.87
CA ASN A 224 -27.14 0.01 -4.32
C ASN A 224 -26.31 -1.23 -4.71
N LEU A 225 -26.92 -2.41 -4.72
CA LEU A 225 -26.28 -3.63 -5.19
C LEU A 225 -25.91 -3.53 -6.68
N LEU A 226 -26.81 -3.02 -7.52
CA LEU A 226 -26.53 -2.82 -8.95
C LEU A 226 -25.38 -1.83 -9.19
N ILE A 227 -25.38 -0.69 -8.50
CA ILE A 227 -24.27 0.28 -8.60
C ILE A 227 -22.96 -0.36 -8.13
N SER A 228 -23.01 -1.11 -7.03
CA SER A 228 -21.83 -1.78 -6.50
C SER A 228 -21.27 -2.84 -7.45
N LEU A 229 -22.15 -3.67 -8.04
CA LEU A 229 -21.77 -4.65 -9.07
C LEU A 229 -21.15 -3.96 -10.29
N TRP A 230 -21.71 -2.82 -10.69
CA TRP A 230 -21.21 -2.04 -11.81
C TRP A 230 -19.80 -1.48 -11.56
N VAL A 231 -19.66 -0.62 -10.54
CA VAL A 231 -18.36 0.03 -10.27
C VAL A 231 -17.33 -0.95 -9.74
N GLY A 232 -17.74 -1.85 -8.87
CA GLY A 232 -16.88 -2.84 -8.25
C GLY A 232 -16.43 -3.90 -9.25
N GLY A 233 -17.33 -4.37 -10.12
CA GLY A 233 -16.99 -5.31 -11.18
C GLY A 233 -16.01 -4.73 -12.19
N ILE A 234 -16.21 -3.48 -12.61
CA ILE A 234 -15.28 -2.78 -13.52
C ILE A 234 -13.93 -2.54 -12.83
N SER A 235 -13.94 -2.13 -11.56
CA SER A 235 -12.71 -1.93 -10.77
C SER A 235 -11.92 -3.24 -10.66
N LEU A 236 -12.59 -4.35 -10.33
CA LEU A 236 -12.00 -5.69 -10.22
C LEU A 236 -11.41 -6.14 -11.55
N ALA A 237 -12.21 -6.11 -12.63
CA ALA A 237 -11.77 -6.56 -13.94
C ALA A 237 -10.56 -5.77 -14.43
N THR A 238 -10.60 -4.44 -14.27
CA THR A 238 -9.50 -3.56 -14.69
C THR A 238 -8.25 -3.83 -13.87
N GLN A 239 -8.35 -3.87 -12.54
CA GLN A 239 -7.19 -4.15 -11.68
C GLN A 239 -6.61 -5.54 -11.92
N TYR A 240 -7.45 -6.54 -12.18
CA TYR A 240 -7.01 -7.89 -12.49
C TYR A 240 -6.19 -7.94 -13.78
N VAL A 241 -6.71 -7.35 -14.86
CA VAL A 241 -6.00 -7.28 -16.15
C VAL A 241 -4.68 -6.52 -15.99
N VAL A 242 -4.72 -5.36 -15.33
CA VAL A 242 -3.51 -4.55 -15.13
C VAL A 242 -2.47 -5.27 -14.26
N ALA A 243 -2.88 -5.91 -13.16
CA ALA A 243 -1.99 -6.69 -12.32
C ALA A 243 -1.35 -7.87 -13.08
N MET A 244 -2.16 -8.58 -13.87
CA MET A 244 -1.73 -9.74 -14.65
C MET A 244 -0.73 -9.38 -15.74
N PHE A 245 -0.89 -8.24 -16.42
CA PHE A 245 -0.03 -7.87 -17.55
C PHE A 245 1.07 -6.88 -17.21
N LEU A 246 0.80 -5.92 -16.31
CA LEU A 246 1.69 -4.78 -16.05
C LEU A 246 2.42 -4.88 -14.71
N GLY A 247 1.86 -5.57 -13.71
CA GLY A 247 2.45 -5.68 -12.37
C GLY A 247 1.77 -4.79 -11.34
N ALA A 248 2.52 -4.35 -10.33
CA ALA A 248 2.00 -3.72 -9.12
C ALA A 248 1.82 -2.19 -9.23
N GLU A 249 2.45 -1.57 -10.22
CA GLU A 249 2.68 -0.12 -10.27
C GLU A 249 1.42 0.68 -10.62
N THR A 250 0.55 0.11 -11.46
CA THR A 250 -0.60 0.80 -12.07
C THR A 250 -2.00 0.26 -11.73
N PRO A 251 -2.22 -0.91 -11.08
CA PRO A 251 -3.57 -1.39 -10.77
C PRO A 251 -4.46 -0.37 -10.06
N ALA A 252 -4.01 0.21 -8.94
CA ALA A 252 -4.82 1.20 -8.21
C ALA A 252 -5.13 2.44 -9.05
N ILE A 253 -4.18 2.93 -9.85
CA ILE A 253 -4.34 4.14 -10.67
C ILE A 253 -5.35 3.89 -11.78
N ILE A 254 -5.12 2.88 -12.62
CA ILE A 254 -5.97 2.59 -13.78
C ILE A 254 -7.34 2.08 -13.34
N GLY A 255 -7.39 1.23 -12.29
CA GLY A 255 -8.64 0.77 -11.70
C GLY A 255 -9.51 1.91 -11.17
N SER A 256 -8.89 2.93 -10.57
CA SER A 256 -9.60 4.12 -10.07
C SER A 256 -10.12 5.01 -11.19
N VAL A 257 -9.34 5.20 -12.26
CA VAL A 257 -9.79 5.91 -13.48
C VAL A 257 -10.97 5.17 -14.12
N ALA A 258 -10.88 3.84 -14.25
CA ALA A 258 -11.97 3.03 -14.76
C ALA A 258 -13.23 3.12 -13.88
N ALA A 259 -13.08 3.14 -12.55
CA ALA A 259 -14.18 3.36 -11.63
C ALA A 259 -14.84 4.73 -11.79
N ILE A 260 -14.05 5.79 -11.97
CA ILE A 260 -14.57 7.14 -12.26
C ILE A 260 -15.37 7.12 -13.57
N ILE A 261 -14.80 6.57 -14.65
CA ILE A 261 -15.49 6.46 -15.94
C ILE A 261 -16.79 5.65 -15.82
N ALA A 262 -16.76 4.54 -15.07
CA ALA A 262 -17.93 3.70 -14.82
C ALA A 262 -19.05 4.46 -14.10
N LEU A 263 -18.72 5.22 -13.06
CA LEU A 263 -19.68 6.06 -12.33
C LEU A 263 -20.21 7.19 -13.22
N VAL A 264 -19.36 7.75 -14.08
CA VAL A 264 -19.76 8.78 -15.04
C VAL A 264 -20.76 8.24 -16.04
N ALA A 265 -20.46 7.07 -16.62
CA ALA A 265 -21.35 6.38 -17.54
C ALA A 265 -22.68 6.01 -16.86
N TYR A 266 -22.62 5.48 -15.63
CA TYR A 266 -23.81 5.15 -14.85
C TYR A 266 -24.71 6.37 -14.64
N SER A 267 -24.13 7.51 -14.21
CA SER A 267 -24.91 8.73 -13.99
C SER A 267 -25.53 9.26 -15.29
N LYS A 268 -24.83 9.18 -16.43
CA LYS A 268 -25.38 9.62 -17.73
C LYS A 268 -26.50 8.74 -18.24
N LEU A 269 -26.45 7.44 -17.97
CA LEU A 269 -27.41 6.46 -18.46
C LEU A 269 -28.66 6.34 -17.58
N PHE A 270 -28.50 6.48 -16.26
CA PHE A 270 -29.53 6.11 -15.29
C PHE A 270 -29.96 7.25 -14.35
N ALA A 271 -29.19 8.33 -14.20
CA ALA A 271 -29.58 9.44 -13.34
C ALA A 271 -30.41 10.49 -14.12
N PRO A 272 -31.37 11.17 -13.47
CA PRO A 272 -32.09 12.28 -14.08
C PRO A 272 -31.11 13.35 -14.58
N LYS A 273 -31.38 13.95 -15.74
CA LYS A 273 -30.58 15.08 -16.24
C LYS A 273 -30.66 16.23 -15.25
N LYS A 274 -29.51 16.63 -14.73
CA LYS A 274 -29.35 17.78 -13.85
C LYS A 274 -29.46 19.09 -14.65
N ASP A 275 -30.07 20.10 -14.03
CA ASP A 275 -29.93 21.49 -14.46
C ASP A 275 -28.56 22.00 -13.99
N ASN A 276 -27.67 22.32 -14.93
CA ASN A 276 -26.28 22.71 -14.66
C ASN A 276 -26.21 24.12 -14.05
N GLY A 277 -26.70 24.32 -12.82
CA GLY A 277 -26.46 25.55 -12.09
C GLY A 277 -24.95 25.80 -11.92
N ASN A 278 -24.49 27.06 -11.96
CA ASN A 278 -23.12 27.60 -11.83
C ASN A 278 -21.98 26.61 -11.49
N VAL A 279 -21.75 25.61 -12.34
CA VAL A 279 -20.57 24.74 -12.26
C VAL A 279 -19.42 25.55 -12.81
N LYS A 280 -18.34 25.71 -12.04
CA LYS A 280 -17.10 26.28 -12.57
C LYS A 280 -16.60 25.37 -13.69
N HIS A 281 -16.74 25.82 -14.93
CA HIS A 281 -16.18 25.14 -16.08
C HIS A 281 -14.69 25.45 -16.18
N TYR A 282 -13.89 24.39 -16.21
CA TYR A 282 -12.47 24.46 -16.50
C TYR A 282 -12.25 24.17 -17.98
N THR A 283 -11.39 24.95 -18.60
CA THR A 283 -10.95 24.72 -19.97
C THR A 283 -10.12 23.43 -20.06
N ALA A 284 -9.97 22.90 -21.29
CA ALA A 284 -9.11 21.73 -21.52
C ALA A 284 -7.65 22.00 -21.10
N ALA A 285 -7.18 23.23 -21.29
CA ALA A 285 -5.84 23.65 -20.90
C ALA A 285 -5.68 23.68 -19.36
N GLU A 286 -6.65 24.23 -18.63
CA GLU A 286 -6.63 24.22 -17.15
C GLU A 286 -6.71 22.81 -16.59
N THR A 287 -7.54 21.95 -17.19
CA THR A 287 -7.63 20.54 -16.79
C THR A 287 -6.30 19.82 -17.05
N PHE A 288 -5.72 19.96 -18.23
CA PHE A 288 -4.42 19.35 -18.53
C PHE A 288 -3.33 19.86 -17.58
N ARG A 289 -3.29 21.18 -17.31
CA ARG A 289 -2.36 21.77 -16.35
C ARG A 289 -2.52 21.14 -14.96
N ALA A 290 -3.75 21.05 -14.47
CA ALA A 290 -4.04 20.51 -13.15
C ALA A 290 -3.60 19.03 -13.01
N TRP A 291 -3.85 18.24 -14.03
CA TRP A 291 -3.56 16.80 -14.05
C TRP A 291 -2.15 16.44 -14.52
N SER A 292 -1.35 17.41 -14.99
CA SER A 292 -0.06 17.16 -15.65
C SER A 292 0.92 16.30 -14.83
N VAL A 293 1.12 16.56 -13.54
CA VAL A 293 2.00 15.75 -12.67
C VAL A 293 1.59 14.27 -12.72
N TYR A 294 0.32 14.00 -12.49
CA TYR A 294 -0.22 12.64 -12.48
C TYR A 294 -0.21 11.99 -13.86
N PHE A 295 -0.53 12.76 -14.90
CA PHE A 295 -0.49 12.30 -16.29
C PHE A 295 0.92 11.85 -16.69
N PHE A 296 1.95 12.68 -16.45
CA PHE A 296 3.32 12.34 -16.83
C PHE A 296 3.90 11.20 -15.98
N ILE A 297 3.55 11.12 -14.69
CA ILE A 297 3.91 9.96 -13.84
C ILE A 297 3.38 8.67 -14.47
N LEU A 298 2.08 8.62 -14.78
CA LEU A 298 1.47 7.45 -15.40
C LEU A 298 2.08 7.15 -16.77
N LEU A 299 2.29 8.17 -17.59
CA LEU A 299 2.92 8.02 -18.91
C LEU A 299 4.29 7.37 -18.80
N PHE A 300 5.18 7.88 -17.93
CA PHE A 300 6.52 7.33 -17.80
C PHE A 300 6.54 5.93 -17.19
N ILE A 301 5.67 5.65 -16.22
CA ILE A 301 5.53 4.29 -15.68
C ILE A 301 5.11 3.33 -16.79
N LEU A 302 4.09 3.67 -17.59
CA LEU A 302 3.63 2.82 -18.69
C LEU A 302 4.71 2.64 -19.77
N LEU A 303 5.42 3.71 -20.15
CA LEU A 303 6.54 3.66 -21.09
C LEU A 303 7.69 2.80 -20.58
N SER A 304 7.98 2.85 -19.28
CA SER A 304 9.01 2.03 -18.64
C SER A 304 8.58 0.58 -18.41
N GLY A 305 7.28 0.28 -18.52
CA GLY A 305 6.69 -1.01 -18.17
C GLY A 305 6.64 -2.01 -19.32
N PRO A 306 5.96 -3.16 -19.11
CA PRO A 306 5.91 -4.26 -20.08
C PRO A 306 5.23 -3.93 -21.42
N LEU A 307 4.47 -2.83 -21.50
CA LEU A 307 3.79 -2.39 -22.73
C LEU A 307 4.75 -1.98 -23.84
N PHE A 308 5.98 -1.58 -23.48
CA PHE A 308 7.02 -1.17 -24.42
C PHE A 308 8.28 -2.02 -24.18
N PRO A 309 8.32 -3.27 -24.69
CA PRO A 309 9.36 -4.25 -24.35
C PRO A 309 10.79 -3.76 -24.63
N ASP A 310 10.99 -3.03 -25.73
CA ASP A 310 12.31 -2.52 -26.11
C ASP A 310 12.82 -1.49 -25.10
N ILE A 311 11.96 -0.56 -24.68
CA ILE A 311 12.27 0.43 -23.64
C ILE A 311 12.50 -0.27 -22.30
N ASN A 312 11.62 -1.20 -21.93
CA ASN A 312 11.72 -1.96 -20.69
C ASN A 312 13.04 -2.74 -20.59
N SER A 313 13.42 -3.45 -21.66
CA SER A 313 14.66 -4.22 -21.75
C SER A 313 15.88 -3.31 -21.67
N PHE A 314 15.87 -2.17 -22.38
CA PHE A 314 16.93 -1.18 -22.29
C PHE A 314 17.11 -0.66 -20.86
N LEU A 315 16.03 -0.21 -20.22
CA LEU A 315 16.07 0.34 -18.86
C LEU A 315 16.53 -0.70 -17.82
N LYS A 316 16.19 -1.97 -18.01
CA LYS A 316 16.58 -3.07 -17.10
C LYS A 316 17.99 -3.60 -17.34
N SER A 317 18.60 -3.34 -18.50
CA SER A 317 19.95 -3.82 -18.83
C SER A 317 21.03 -2.77 -18.59
N HIS A 318 20.69 -1.48 -18.73
CA HIS A 318 21.64 -0.37 -18.61
C HIS A 318 21.58 0.25 -17.22
N LEU A 319 22.75 0.70 -16.73
CA LEU A 319 22.91 1.30 -15.40
C LEU A 319 22.31 0.44 -14.28
N VAL A 320 22.73 -0.83 -14.25
CA VAL A 320 22.39 -1.78 -13.18
C VAL A 320 23.63 -2.01 -12.31
N SER A 321 23.52 -1.67 -11.04
CA SER A 321 24.52 -2.01 -10.03
C SER A 321 24.23 -3.40 -9.47
N ARG A 322 25.26 -4.25 -9.41
CA ARG A 322 25.18 -5.60 -8.83
C ARG A 322 26.09 -5.67 -7.60
N VAL A 323 25.53 -5.95 -6.44
CA VAL A 323 26.24 -6.00 -5.16
C VAL A 323 26.22 -7.44 -4.65
N ALA A 324 27.38 -8.08 -4.58
CA ALA A 324 27.53 -9.38 -3.95
C ALA A 324 27.57 -9.21 -2.43
N LEU A 325 26.74 -9.97 -1.70
CA LEU A 325 26.72 -9.97 -0.25
C LEU A 325 27.22 -11.34 0.26
N PRO A 326 28.15 -11.39 1.23
CA PRO A 326 28.68 -12.65 1.80
C PRO A 326 27.69 -13.53 2.56
N ILE A 327 26.40 -13.20 2.51
CA ILE A 327 25.28 -13.95 3.10
C ILE A 327 24.39 -14.59 2.04
N TYR A 328 24.64 -14.30 0.76
CA TYR A 328 23.96 -14.90 -0.37
C TYR A 328 24.71 -16.12 -0.87
N ALA A 329 23.98 -17.05 -1.48
CA ALA A 329 24.57 -18.16 -2.19
C ALA A 329 25.44 -17.66 -3.36
N ASP A 330 26.51 -18.40 -3.67
CA ASP A 330 27.42 -18.06 -4.74
C ASP A 330 26.68 -17.81 -6.07
N GLY A 331 27.02 -16.70 -6.73
CA GLY A 331 26.34 -16.25 -7.96
C GLY A 331 25.09 -15.39 -7.74
N THR A 332 24.58 -15.27 -6.50
CA THR A 332 23.45 -14.38 -6.18
C THR A 332 23.93 -12.99 -5.79
N THR A 333 23.31 -11.96 -6.38
CA THR A 333 23.66 -10.55 -6.13
C THR A 333 22.40 -9.71 -5.89
N PHE A 334 22.53 -8.69 -5.07
CA PHE A 334 21.53 -7.63 -4.96
C PHE A 334 21.66 -6.72 -6.19
N ASN A 335 20.60 -6.64 -6.99
CA ASN A 335 20.61 -5.92 -8.26
C ASN A 335 19.75 -4.65 -8.18
N PHE A 336 20.32 -3.50 -8.50
CA PHE A 336 19.58 -2.25 -8.54
C PHE A 336 19.70 -1.58 -9.90
N GLY A 337 18.58 -1.43 -10.60
CA GLY A 337 18.48 -0.65 -11.84
C GLY A 337 18.18 0.82 -11.53
N TRP A 338 19.11 1.71 -11.87
CA TRP A 338 18.97 3.15 -11.60
C TRP A 338 17.88 3.80 -12.44
N ILE A 339 17.79 3.40 -13.71
CA ILE A 339 16.88 4.01 -14.69
C ILE A 339 15.56 3.25 -14.86
N SER A 340 15.50 1.99 -14.47
CA SER A 340 14.26 1.20 -14.43
C SER A 340 13.46 1.39 -13.14
N ASN A 341 13.99 2.12 -12.16
CA ASN A 341 13.31 2.36 -10.89
C ASN A 341 12.09 3.28 -11.06
N ALA A 342 10.93 2.88 -10.53
CA ALA A 342 9.70 3.67 -10.56
C ALA A 342 9.84 5.06 -9.92
N GLY A 343 10.75 5.23 -8.96
CA GLY A 343 11.07 6.52 -8.37
C GLY A 343 11.67 7.52 -9.37
N LEU A 344 12.45 7.05 -10.35
CA LEU A 344 12.91 7.94 -11.43
C LEU A 344 11.74 8.39 -12.31
N MET A 345 10.81 7.48 -12.64
CA MET A 345 9.61 7.81 -13.41
C MET A 345 8.75 8.84 -12.68
N LEU A 346 8.60 8.68 -11.35
CA LEU A 346 7.95 9.65 -10.49
C LEU A 346 8.66 11.00 -10.49
N LEU A 347 10.00 11.02 -10.39
CA LEU A 347 10.79 12.26 -10.45
C LEU A 347 10.57 12.99 -11.77
N LEU A 348 10.74 12.30 -12.90
CA LEU A 348 10.58 12.89 -14.23
C LEU A 348 9.16 13.43 -14.44
N GLY A 349 8.14 12.64 -14.08
CA GLY A 349 6.75 13.04 -14.20
C GLY A 349 6.41 14.25 -13.32
N THR A 350 6.94 14.28 -12.10
CA THR A 350 6.76 15.39 -11.17
C THR A 350 7.44 16.67 -11.63
N VAL A 351 8.67 16.57 -12.13
CA VAL A 351 9.41 17.74 -12.61
C VAL A 351 8.73 18.34 -13.83
N ILE A 352 8.41 17.52 -14.83
CA ILE A 352 7.77 17.99 -16.07
C ILE A 352 6.37 18.54 -15.78
N GLY A 353 5.56 17.79 -15.03
CA GLY A 353 4.22 18.25 -14.63
C GLY A 353 4.27 19.51 -13.77
N GLY A 354 5.19 19.58 -12.80
CA GLY A 354 5.35 20.75 -11.94
C GLY A 354 5.74 22.02 -12.70
N LEU A 355 6.58 21.89 -13.73
CA LEU A 355 6.92 23.00 -14.62
C LEU A 355 5.71 23.49 -15.43
N ILE A 356 4.88 22.56 -15.94
CA ILE A 356 3.63 22.89 -16.64
C ILE A 356 2.63 23.57 -15.72
N GLN A 357 2.60 23.19 -14.43
CA GLN A 357 1.81 23.85 -13.38
C GLN A 357 2.35 25.23 -12.97
N GLY A 358 3.47 25.68 -13.56
CA GLY A 358 4.06 26.99 -13.27
C GLY A 358 4.99 27.02 -12.06
N VAL A 359 5.37 25.87 -11.50
CA VAL A 359 6.33 25.80 -10.39
C VAL A 359 7.74 25.95 -10.95
N SER A 360 8.47 26.99 -10.53
CA SER A 360 9.84 27.23 -11.02
C SER A 360 10.82 26.08 -10.65
N PRO A 361 11.87 25.82 -11.46
CA PRO A 361 12.87 24.77 -11.17
C PRO A 361 13.51 24.92 -9.78
N ARG A 362 13.83 26.16 -9.37
CA ARG A 362 14.37 26.44 -8.04
C ARG A 362 13.39 26.02 -6.94
N ARG A 363 12.10 26.28 -7.14
CA ARG A 363 11.07 25.90 -6.17
C ARG A 363 10.90 24.39 -6.11
N LEU A 364 10.94 23.68 -7.24
CA LEU A 364 10.93 22.21 -7.28
C LEU A 364 12.08 21.62 -6.46
N LEU A 365 13.30 22.13 -6.60
CA LEU A 365 14.45 21.70 -5.80
C LEU A 365 14.25 21.97 -4.30
N VAL A 366 13.70 23.12 -3.93
CA VAL A 366 13.38 23.45 -2.53
C VAL A 366 12.33 22.50 -1.96
N ILE A 367 11.29 22.16 -2.73
CA ILE A 367 10.27 21.20 -2.31
C ILE A 367 10.89 19.81 -2.13
N LEU A 368 11.73 19.37 -3.07
CA LEU A 368 12.44 18.10 -2.97
C LEU A 368 13.31 18.05 -1.70
N ALA A 369 14.15 19.05 -1.47
CA ALA A 369 15.00 19.13 -0.28
C ALA A 369 14.19 19.15 1.03
N ARG A 370 13.11 19.94 1.08
CA ARG A 370 12.20 19.96 2.23
C ARG A 370 11.54 18.59 2.45
N THR A 371 11.14 17.92 1.37
CA THR A 371 10.55 16.58 1.43
C THR A 371 11.54 15.58 2.01
N THR A 372 12.80 15.58 1.56
CA THR A 372 13.87 14.73 2.11
C THR A 372 14.05 14.94 3.61
N VAL A 373 14.09 16.20 4.07
CA VAL A 373 14.25 16.53 5.49
C VAL A 373 13.04 16.10 6.33
N ASN A 374 11.83 16.27 5.79
CA ASN A 374 10.59 15.87 6.45
C ASN A 374 10.49 14.34 6.63
N LEU A 375 11.07 13.58 5.70
CA LEU A 375 11.04 12.11 5.71
C LEU A 375 12.12 11.47 6.57
N ARG A 376 13.01 12.23 7.23
CA ARG A 376 14.10 11.67 8.06
C ARG A 376 13.65 10.61 9.08
N LYS A 377 12.48 10.81 9.71
CA LYS A 377 11.93 9.84 10.66
C LYS A 377 11.42 8.59 9.95
N THR A 378 10.73 8.74 8.82
CA THR A 378 10.27 7.63 7.97
C THR A 378 11.45 6.81 7.46
N VAL A 379 12.55 7.47 7.05
CA VAL A 379 13.79 6.82 6.63
C VAL A 379 14.35 5.92 7.74
N ILE A 380 14.47 6.44 8.96
CA ILE A 380 14.94 5.66 10.12
C ILE A 380 14.01 4.47 10.37
N THR A 381 12.69 4.68 10.35
CA THR A 381 11.71 3.60 10.55
C THR A 381 11.89 2.49 9.52
N ILE A 382 11.91 2.82 8.22
CA ILE A 382 11.95 1.82 7.14
C ILE A 382 13.28 1.09 7.15
N ILE A 383 14.42 1.79 7.26
CA ILE A 383 15.73 1.15 7.37
C ILE A 383 15.75 0.18 8.56
N SER A 384 15.21 0.60 9.71
CA SER A 384 15.22 -0.23 10.91
C SER A 384 14.33 -1.47 10.76
N LEU A 385 13.14 -1.33 10.19
CA LEU A 385 12.21 -2.45 9.99
C LEU A 385 12.74 -3.47 8.97
N VAL A 386 13.27 -3.01 7.85
CA VAL A 386 13.82 -3.91 6.81
C VAL A 386 15.09 -4.60 7.29
N SER A 387 15.96 -3.87 8.00
CA SER A 387 17.14 -4.47 8.65
C SER A 387 16.75 -5.46 9.73
N LEU A 388 15.72 -5.16 10.52
CA LEU A 388 15.19 -6.08 11.52
C LEU A 388 14.69 -7.36 10.88
N ALA A 389 13.90 -7.27 9.80
CA ALA A 389 13.39 -8.43 9.08
C ALA A 389 14.53 -9.26 8.46
N SER A 390 15.54 -8.58 7.90
CA SER A 390 16.73 -9.23 7.31
C SER A 390 17.55 -9.98 8.36
N VAL A 391 17.79 -9.36 9.54
CA VAL A 391 18.49 -10.01 10.66
C VAL A 391 17.69 -11.18 11.23
N MET A 392 16.37 -11.02 11.43
CA MET A 392 15.50 -12.11 11.89
C MET A 392 15.52 -13.30 10.94
N ASN A 393 15.52 -13.03 9.62
CA ASN A 393 15.63 -14.07 8.62
C ASN A 393 17.00 -14.78 8.67
N TYR A 394 18.08 -14.01 8.68
CA TYR A 394 19.45 -14.55 8.70
C TYR A 394 19.72 -15.40 9.94
N ALA A 395 19.21 -14.99 11.10
CA ALA A 395 19.34 -15.72 12.36
C ALA A 395 18.35 -16.89 12.52
N GLY A 396 17.53 -17.20 11.51
CA GLY A 396 16.56 -18.31 11.55
C GLY A 396 15.30 -18.06 12.39
N MET A 397 15.12 -16.86 12.95
CA MET A 397 13.98 -16.54 13.81
C MET A 397 12.64 -16.67 13.06
N ILE A 398 12.59 -16.22 11.80
CA ILE A 398 11.38 -16.33 10.96
C ILE A 398 10.98 -17.79 10.75
N VAL A 399 11.94 -18.66 10.48
CA VAL A 399 11.71 -20.11 10.28
C VAL A 399 11.11 -20.73 11.54
N VAL A 400 11.67 -20.41 12.71
CA VAL A 400 11.17 -20.93 14.00
C VAL A 400 9.74 -20.47 14.27
N ILE A 401 9.40 -19.21 14.00
CA ILE A 401 8.03 -18.71 14.14
C ILE A 401 7.11 -19.43 13.15
N ALA A 402 7.54 -19.59 11.90
CA ALA A 402 6.76 -20.26 10.86
C ALA A 402 6.45 -21.71 11.24
N SER A 403 7.45 -22.48 11.70
CA SER A 403 7.25 -23.87 12.14
C SER A 403 6.26 -23.95 13.31
N ALA A 404 6.33 -23.01 14.26
CA ALA A 404 5.40 -22.98 15.39
C ALA A 404 3.96 -22.65 14.95
N LEU A 405 3.78 -21.69 14.04
CA LEU A 405 2.46 -21.37 13.48
C LEU A 405 1.91 -22.57 12.70
N ALA A 406 2.71 -23.14 11.78
CA ALA A 406 2.34 -24.33 11.02
C ALA A 406 1.93 -25.50 11.92
N ALA A 407 2.64 -25.74 13.02
CA ALA A 407 2.32 -26.80 13.97
C ALA A 407 0.99 -26.57 14.73
N VAL A 408 0.64 -25.31 15.02
CA VAL A 408 -0.59 -24.98 15.77
C VAL A 408 -1.81 -24.90 14.86
N THR A 409 -1.68 -24.31 13.68
CA THR A 409 -2.83 -24.07 12.78
C THR A 409 -3.00 -25.18 11.74
N GLY A 410 -1.94 -25.93 11.42
CA GLY A 410 -1.95 -26.92 10.34
C GLY A 410 -2.43 -26.32 9.01
N GLN A 411 -3.18 -27.12 8.27
CA GLN A 411 -3.77 -26.75 6.96
C GLN A 411 -4.85 -25.65 7.04
N LEU A 412 -5.23 -25.19 8.25
CA LEU A 412 -6.14 -24.06 8.42
C LEU A 412 -5.42 -22.71 8.50
N TYR A 413 -4.08 -22.69 8.45
CA TYR A 413 -3.30 -21.44 8.43
C TYR A 413 -3.79 -20.39 7.41
N PRO A 414 -4.19 -20.75 6.17
CA PRO A 414 -4.73 -19.80 5.19
C PRO A 414 -5.82 -18.86 5.72
N VAL A 415 -6.68 -19.34 6.64
CA VAL A 415 -7.74 -18.52 7.27
C VAL A 415 -7.16 -17.38 8.10
N PHE A 416 -6.02 -17.61 8.75
CA PHE A 416 -5.38 -16.66 9.64
C PHE A 416 -4.32 -15.80 8.93
N ALA A 417 -3.90 -16.14 7.72
CA ALA A 417 -2.84 -15.42 7.02
C ALA A 417 -3.14 -13.93 6.82
N PRO A 418 -4.36 -13.50 6.41
CA PRO A 418 -4.72 -12.08 6.36
C PRO A 418 -4.73 -11.39 7.73
N LEU A 419 -4.99 -12.12 8.83
CA LEU A 419 -4.95 -11.53 10.17
C LEU A 419 -3.53 -11.09 10.53
N ILE A 420 -2.51 -11.85 10.14
CA ILE A 420 -1.09 -11.49 10.36
C ILE A 420 -0.76 -10.17 9.67
N GLY A 421 -1.11 -10.05 8.39
CA GLY A 421 -0.94 -8.81 7.63
C GLY A 421 -1.69 -7.63 8.25
N ALA A 422 -2.95 -7.86 8.68
CA ALA A 422 -3.79 -6.84 9.28
C ALA A 422 -3.24 -6.33 10.61
N ILE A 423 -2.74 -7.21 11.49
CA ILE A 423 -2.13 -6.83 12.76
C ILE A 423 -0.87 -5.98 12.51
N GLY A 424 -0.05 -6.37 11.54
CA GLY A 424 1.13 -5.60 11.15
C GLY A 424 0.79 -4.16 10.74
N THR A 425 -0.21 -3.99 9.88
CA THR A 425 -0.64 -2.65 9.46
C THR A 425 -1.37 -1.90 10.57
N PHE A 426 -2.19 -2.57 11.38
CA PHE A 426 -2.87 -1.95 12.51
C PHE A 426 -1.87 -1.26 13.45
N VAL A 427 -0.76 -1.93 13.77
CA VAL A 427 0.29 -1.37 14.64
C VAL A 427 1.10 -0.29 13.91
N THR A 428 1.58 -0.59 12.70
CA THR A 428 2.58 0.25 12.01
C THR A 428 1.96 1.40 11.24
N GLY A 429 0.67 1.32 10.90
CA GLY A 429 0.00 2.26 10.01
C GLY A 429 0.39 2.13 8.54
N SER A 430 1.11 1.09 8.13
CA SER A 430 1.68 0.95 6.78
C SER A 430 1.67 -0.48 6.26
N ASP A 431 1.03 -0.70 5.11
CA ASP A 431 1.00 -1.98 4.40
C ASP A 431 2.41 -2.43 4.02
N THR A 432 3.24 -1.50 3.53
CA THR A 432 4.66 -1.74 3.26
C THR A 432 5.40 -2.24 4.50
N SER A 433 5.17 -1.63 5.66
CA SER A 433 5.81 -2.04 6.92
C SER A 433 5.34 -3.43 7.38
N SER A 434 4.05 -3.74 7.20
CA SER A 434 3.52 -5.08 7.47
C SER A 434 4.13 -6.14 6.56
N ASN A 435 4.25 -5.83 5.26
CA ASN A 435 4.86 -6.70 4.27
C ASN A 435 6.34 -6.95 4.56
N ILE A 436 7.09 -5.93 4.97
CA ILE A 436 8.49 -6.08 5.42
C ILE A 436 8.60 -7.09 6.56
N LEU A 437 7.70 -7.01 7.55
CA LEU A 437 7.77 -7.85 8.75
C LEU A 437 7.36 -9.29 8.50
N PHE A 438 6.39 -9.53 7.60
CA PHE A 438 5.67 -10.80 7.56
C PHE A 438 5.67 -11.51 6.20
N ALA A 439 6.19 -10.92 5.11
CA ALA A 439 6.25 -11.60 3.81
C ALA A 439 7.00 -12.94 3.88
N LYS A 440 8.23 -12.91 4.42
CA LYS A 440 9.04 -14.12 4.62
C LYS A 440 8.39 -15.10 5.59
N LEU A 441 7.64 -14.61 6.59
CA LEU A 441 6.90 -15.49 7.50
C LEU A 441 5.85 -16.29 6.73
N GLN A 442 5.05 -15.65 5.88
CA GLN A 442 4.06 -16.34 5.04
C GLN A 442 4.72 -17.38 4.14
N ALA A 443 5.80 -17.01 3.43
CA ALA A 443 6.52 -17.93 2.55
C ALA A 443 7.06 -19.15 3.31
N ASN A 444 7.62 -18.94 4.51
CA ASN A 444 8.12 -20.05 5.33
C ASN A 444 6.98 -20.93 5.86
N VAL A 445 5.84 -20.36 6.25
CA VAL A 445 4.68 -21.18 6.67
C VAL A 445 4.16 -22.01 5.50
N ALA A 446 4.09 -21.44 4.29
CA ALA A 446 3.69 -22.19 3.10
C ALA A 446 4.61 -23.39 2.84
N HIS A 447 5.92 -23.18 2.94
CA HIS A 447 6.90 -24.26 2.79
C HIS A 447 6.75 -25.33 3.87
N GLN A 448 6.53 -24.94 5.14
CA GLN A 448 6.34 -25.90 6.25
C GLN A 448 5.07 -26.75 6.11
N LEU A 449 4.01 -26.19 5.51
CA LEU A 449 2.74 -26.88 5.28
C LEU A 449 2.70 -27.64 3.95
N ASN A 450 3.79 -27.61 3.16
CA ASN A 450 3.89 -28.18 1.82
C ASN A 450 2.83 -27.63 0.84
N TYR A 451 2.49 -26.36 0.94
CA TYR A 451 1.62 -25.73 -0.05
C TYR A 451 2.33 -25.58 -1.39
N SER A 452 1.64 -25.99 -2.46
CA SER A 452 2.14 -25.96 -3.83
C SER A 452 2.36 -24.54 -4.34
N ASN A 453 1.63 -23.55 -3.80
CA ASN A 453 1.72 -22.16 -4.20
C ASN A 453 2.02 -21.26 -2.98
N SER A 454 3.31 -21.05 -2.71
CA SER A 454 3.77 -20.15 -1.65
C SER A 454 3.35 -18.70 -1.89
N ASP A 455 3.33 -18.25 -3.15
CA ASP A 455 3.08 -16.86 -3.52
C ASP A 455 1.63 -16.43 -3.24
N TRP A 456 0.69 -17.39 -3.28
CA TRP A 456 -0.68 -17.17 -2.82
C TRP A 456 -0.73 -16.75 -1.34
N LEU A 457 0.00 -17.43 -0.47
CA LEU A 457 0.03 -17.12 0.96
C LEU A 457 0.83 -15.84 1.25
N VAL A 458 1.86 -15.57 0.46
CA VAL A 458 2.60 -14.30 0.51
C VAL A 458 1.66 -13.13 0.16
N ALA A 459 0.88 -13.24 -0.91
CA ALA A 459 -0.14 -12.25 -1.30
C ALA A 459 -1.17 -12.01 -0.19
N ALA A 460 -1.54 -13.05 0.58
CA ALA A 460 -2.46 -12.94 1.71
C ALA A 460 -1.97 -11.96 2.78
N ASN A 461 -0.66 -11.74 2.90
CA ASN A 461 -0.14 -10.71 3.79
C ASN A 461 -0.59 -9.31 3.37
N THR A 462 -0.50 -9.00 2.07
CA THR A 462 -0.94 -7.69 1.56
C THR A 462 -2.45 -7.57 1.64
N THR A 463 -3.19 -8.61 1.27
CA THR A 463 -4.65 -8.68 1.44
C THR A 463 -5.05 -8.42 2.90
N GLY A 464 -4.32 -8.97 3.87
CA GLY A 464 -4.51 -8.66 5.28
C GLY A 464 -4.16 -7.22 5.65
N ALA A 465 -2.99 -6.78 5.21
CA ALA A 465 -2.42 -5.47 5.49
C ALA A 465 -3.38 -4.34 5.10
N THR A 466 -3.98 -4.44 3.91
CA THR A 466 -4.99 -3.51 3.41
C THR A 466 -6.21 -3.40 4.34
N GLY A 467 -6.70 -4.52 4.88
CA GLY A 467 -7.79 -4.53 5.87
C GLY A 467 -7.41 -3.89 7.20
N GLY A 468 -6.18 -4.14 7.68
CA GLY A 468 -5.65 -3.52 8.90
C GLY A 468 -5.48 -2.00 8.81
N LYS A 469 -5.26 -1.46 7.60
CA LYS A 469 -5.12 -0.02 7.35
C LYS A 469 -6.32 0.79 7.82
N MET A 470 -7.52 0.24 7.65
CA MET A 470 -8.81 0.85 8.01
C MET A 470 -8.89 1.24 9.50
N ILE A 471 -8.30 0.41 10.37
CA ILE A 471 -8.36 0.56 11.82
C ILE A 471 -7.04 1.03 12.44
N SER A 472 -6.02 1.31 11.62
CA SER A 472 -4.73 1.75 12.13
C SER A 472 -4.84 3.15 12.78
N PRO A 473 -4.21 3.38 13.95
CA PRO A 473 -4.23 4.68 14.61
C PRO A 473 -3.74 5.82 13.71
N GLN A 474 -2.77 5.54 12.83
CA GLN A 474 -2.25 6.54 11.89
C GLN A 474 -3.29 6.97 10.86
N SER A 475 -3.96 6.03 10.18
CA SER A 475 -5.01 6.38 9.20
C SER A 475 -6.17 7.10 9.86
N ILE A 476 -6.55 6.67 11.08
CA ILE A 476 -7.62 7.30 11.85
C ILE A 476 -7.23 8.72 12.25
N ALA A 477 -6.00 8.95 12.73
CA ALA A 477 -5.52 10.29 13.08
C ALA A 477 -5.49 11.24 11.88
N ILE A 478 -5.16 10.73 10.69
CA ILE A 478 -5.23 11.51 9.44
C ILE A 478 -6.68 11.86 9.10
N ALA A 479 -7.60 10.89 9.25
CA ALA A 479 -9.01 11.11 9.02
C ALA A 479 -9.62 12.11 10.02
N THR A 480 -9.33 11.98 11.32
CA THR A 480 -9.81 12.91 12.35
C THR A 480 -9.26 14.31 12.16
N ALA A 481 -7.99 14.45 11.80
CA ALA A 481 -7.39 15.75 11.50
C ALA A 481 -8.04 16.42 10.29
N ALA A 482 -8.35 15.67 9.23
CA ALA A 482 -9.02 16.20 8.04
C ALA A 482 -10.50 16.56 8.30
N CYS A 483 -11.12 15.92 9.29
CA CYS A 483 -12.52 16.12 9.64
C CYS A 483 -12.76 17.12 10.79
N ASP A 484 -11.71 17.80 11.27
CA ASP A 484 -11.76 18.67 12.45
C ASP A 484 -12.32 17.95 13.70
N MET A 485 -11.89 16.70 13.88
CA MET A 485 -12.33 15.77 14.93
C MET A 485 -11.17 15.32 15.83
N GLN A 486 -10.13 16.15 16.00
CA GLN A 486 -8.95 15.79 16.80
C GLN A 486 -9.36 15.35 18.22
N GLY A 487 -8.80 14.22 18.68
CA GLY A 487 -9.14 13.62 19.98
C GLY A 487 -10.39 12.73 19.98
N ARG A 488 -11.11 12.61 18.86
CA ARG A 488 -12.25 11.67 18.70
C ARG A 488 -11.89 10.40 17.92
N ASP A 489 -10.61 10.03 17.92
CA ASP A 489 -10.10 8.86 17.19
C ASP A 489 -10.82 7.56 17.58
N GLY A 490 -11.16 7.42 18.87
CA GLY A 490 -11.86 6.25 19.40
C GLY A 490 -13.26 6.04 18.83
N GLU A 491 -13.95 7.12 18.43
CA GLU A 491 -15.28 7.03 17.82
C GLU A 491 -15.20 6.44 16.41
N ILE A 492 -14.24 6.91 15.61
CA ILE A 492 -14.00 6.41 14.26
C ILE A 492 -13.50 4.97 14.31
N LEU A 493 -12.56 4.67 15.22
CA LEU A 493 -12.08 3.31 15.43
C LEU A 493 -13.23 2.35 15.74
N LYS A 494 -14.08 2.71 16.71
CA LYS A 494 -15.24 1.90 17.10
C LYS A 494 -16.20 1.66 15.93
N ALA A 495 -16.38 2.66 15.07
CA ALA A 495 -17.23 2.53 13.88
C ALA A 495 -16.59 1.65 12.79
N ALA A 496 -15.26 1.66 12.66
CA ALA A 496 -14.51 0.91 11.65
C ALA A 496 -14.30 -0.57 11.99
N ILE A 497 -14.16 -0.93 13.27
CA ILE A 497 -13.88 -2.31 13.74
C ILE A 497 -14.77 -3.39 13.11
N PRO A 498 -16.12 -3.25 13.06
CA PRO A 498 -16.98 -4.29 12.49
C PRO A 498 -16.65 -4.59 11.02
N TYR A 499 -16.31 -3.54 10.25
CA TYR A 499 -15.94 -3.67 8.84
C TYR A 499 -14.57 -4.32 8.68
N ALA A 500 -13.60 -3.98 9.53
CA ALA A 500 -12.28 -4.61 9.50
C ALA A 500 -12.35 -6.10 9.88
N ILE A 501 -13.15 -6.49 10.87
CA ILE A 501 -13.35 -7.90 11.24
C ILE A 501 -13.98 -8.66 10.07
N ALA A 502 -15.05 -8.13 9.47
CA ALA A 502 -15.69 -8.75 8.32
C ALA A 502 -14.73 -8.88 7.13
N TYR A 503 -13.94 -7.83 6.86
CA TYR A 503 -12.92 -7.82 5.80
C TYR A 503 -11.90 -8.95 5.99
N ILE A 504 -11.31 -9.05 7.18
CA ILE A 504 -10.28 -10.05 7.47
C ILE A 504 -10.85 -11.47 7.40
N ALA A 505 -12.09 -11.67 7.89
CA ALA A 505 -12.76 -12.96 7.79
C ALA A 505 -13.04 -13.37 6.33
N ILE A 506 -13.55 -12.45 5.50
CA ILE A 506 -13.77 -12.69 4.07
C ILE A 506 -12.44 -12.99 3.38
N GLY A 507 -11.39 -12.21 3.66
CA GLY A 507 -10.05 -12.46 3.15
C GLY A 507 -9.53 -13.84 3.52
N GLY A 508 -9.67 -14.24 4.80
CA GLY A 508 -9.23 -15.56 5.27
C GLY A 508 -9.95 -16.71 4.57
N LEU A 509 -11.27 -16.58 4.38
CA LEU A 509 -12.06 -17.56 3.62
C LEU A 509 -11.62 -17.62 2.16
N MET A 510 -11.37 -16.48 1.52
CA MET A 510 -10.89 -16.43 0.14
C MET A 510 -9.52 -17.10 -0.02
N VAL A 511 -8.61 -16.90 0.92
CA VAL A 511 -7.29 -17.54 0.88
C VAL A 511 -7.43 -19.05 1.09
N LEU A 512 -8.31 -19.51 1.99
CA LEU A 512 -8.56 -20.95 2.22
C LEU A 512 -9.18 -21.66 1.01
N LEU A 513 -10.15 -21.04 0.33
CA LEU A 513 -10.90 -21.69 -0.77
C LEU A 513 -10.06 -21.96 -2.03
N ALA A 514 -8.87 -21.38 -2.13
CA ALA A 514 -7.96 -21.48 -3.27
C ALA A 514 -6.71 -22.33 -2.99
N VAL A 515 -6.67 -23.01 -1.85
CA VAL A 515 -5.54 -23.78 -1.34
C VAL A 515 -5.79 -25.28 -1.38
#